data_AF-A0AAD7D5Z1-F1
#
_entry.id   AF-A0AAD7D5Z1-F1
#
_cell.length_a   1.000
_cell.length_b   1.000
_cell.length_c   1.000
_cell.angle_alpha   90.00
_cell.angle_beta   90.00
_cell.angle_gamma   90.00
#
_symmetry.space_group_name_H-M   'P 1'
#
loop_
_entity.id
_entity.type
_entity.pdbx_description
1 polymer ?
#
loop_
_entity_poly.entity_id
_entity_poly.type
_entity_poly.pdbx_seq_one_letter_code
_entity_poly.pdbx_strand_id
1 'polypeptide(L)'
;LRACLLILTVTRGRLVPHDLQLQAGIAAANGKECFVIARRGWGKTMCIAIPIMLSPDRVSITISPLKRLQMMQVGDLTSITASFTYSILSRYQTSSKKSAS
;
A
#
# COMPACT_ATOMS: atom_id res chain seq x y z
N LEU A 1 -3.73 13.25 1.78
CA LEU A 1 -2.34 13.72 1.54
C LEU A 1 -1.27 12.70 1.98
N ARG A 2 -1.23 12.26 3.25
CA ARG A 2 -0.19 11.33 3.76
C ARG A 2 -0.07 10.02 2.96
N ALA A 3 -1.19 9.42 2.58
CA ALA A 3 -1.22 8.19 1.78
C ALA A 3 -0.58 8.35 0.39
N CYS A 4 -0.89 9.45 -0.33
CA CYS A 4 -0.26 9.72 -1.63
C CYS A 4 1.25 9.92 -1.51
N LEU A 5 1.70 10.71 -0.52
CA LEU A 5 3.12 10.96 -0.31
C LEU A 5 3.88 9.67 0.03
N LEU A 6 3.25 8.79 0.82
CA LEU A 6 3.81 7.48 1.16
C LEU A 6 3.96 6.62 -0.09
N ILE A 7 2.90 6.49 -0.91
CA ILE A 7 2.96 5.72 -2.17
C ILE A 7 4.00 6.29 -3.13
N LEU A 8 4.02 7.62 -3.33
CA LEU A 8 5.02 8.29 -4.15
C LEU A 8 6.44 7.99 -3.67
N THR A 9 6.67 8.01 -2.35
CA THR A 9 7.99 7.73 -1.77
C THR A 9 8.39 6.27 -2.01
N VAL A 10 7.48 5.32 -1.71
CA VAL A 10 7.75 3.87 -1.84
C VAL A 10 7.97 3.46 -3.28
N THR A 11 7.22 4.05 -4.20
CA THR A 11 7.31 3.77 -5.64
C THR A 11 8.37 4.62 -6.34
N ARG A 12 9.16 5.41 -5.61
CA ARG A 12 10.18 6.32 -6.15
C ARG A 12 9.62 7.25 -7.25
N GLY A 13 8.44 7.80 -7.02
CA GLY A 13 7.76 8.72 -7.93
C GLY A 13 7.09 8.05 -9.12
N ARG A 14 7.15 6.71 -9.26
CA ARG A 14 6.63 6.02 -10.46
C ARG A 14 5.13 5.85 -10.47
N LEU A 15 4.47 5.94 -9.32
CA LEU A 15 3.06 5.63 -9.21
C LEU A 15 2.32 6.66 -8.36
N VAL A 16 1.25 7.20 -8.93
CA VAL A 16 0.30 8.09 -8.27
C VAL A 16 -1.06 7.40 -8.29
N PRO A 17 -1.68 7.15 -7.12
CA PRO A 17 -3.00 6.53 -7.08
C PRO A 17 -4.05 7.46 -7.67
N HIS A 18 -5.03 6.90 -8.37
CA HIS A 18 -6.19 7.66 -8.84
C HIS A 18 -7.06 8.08 -7.64
N ASP A 19 -7.77 9.20 -7.74
CA ASP A 19 -8.51 9.80 -6.62
C ASP A 19 -9.48 8.82 -5.95
N LEU A 20 -10.23 8.05 -6.74
CA LEU A 20 -11.16 7.05 -6.23
C LEU A 20 -10.47 5.86 -5.55
N GLN A 21 -9.26 5.48 -5.98
CA GLN A 21 -8.48 4.44 -5.30
C GLN A 21 -8.00 4.95 -3.93
N LEU A 22 -7.55 6.20 -3.90
CA LEU A 22 -7.11 6.88 -2.69
C LEU A 22 -8.26 7.01 -1.69
N GLN A 23 -9.43 7.47 -2.13
CA GLN A 23 -10.61 7.62 -1.30
C GLN A 23 -11.05 6.27 -0.71
N ALA A 24 -11.16 5.23 -1.54
CA ALA A 24 -11.52 3.89 -1.08
C ALA A 24 -10.49 3.32 -0.09
N GLY A 25 -9.20 3.46 -0.39
CA GLY A 25 -8.13 2.97 0.48
C GLY A 25 -8.06 3.68 1.84
N ILE A 26 -8.24 5.00 1.87
CA ILE A 26 -8.29 5.78 3.12
C ILE A 26 -9.55 5.46 3.93
N ALA A 27 -10.70 5.31 3.27
CA ALA A 27 -11.94 4.92 3.95
C ALA A 27 -11.79 3.55 4.62
N ALA A 28 -11.21 2.57 3.90
CA ALA A 28 -10.92 1.24 4.44
C ALA A 28 -9.91 1.29 5.59
N ALA A 29 -8.85 2.11 5.50
CA ALA A 29 -7.86 2.28 6.57
C ALA A 29 -8.48 2.83 7.87
N ASN A 30 -9.52 3.66 7.74
CA ASN A 30 -10.29 4.20 8.87
C ASN A 30 -11.40 3.26 9.36
N GLY A 31 -11.42 2.00 8.91
CA GLY A 31 -12.39 1.00 9.35
C GLY A 31 -13.77 1.11 8.72
N LYS A 32 -13.93 1.86 7.62
CA LYS A 32 -15.20 1.91 6.88
C LYS A 32 -15.31 0.75 5.89
N GLU A 33 -16.51 0.17 5.80
CA GLU A 33 -16.82 -0.79 4.74
C GLU A 33 -16.87 -0.09 3.38
N CYS A 34 -16.18 -0.67 2.39
CA CYS A 34 -16.02 -0.07 1.07
C CYS A 34 -16.42 -1.07 -0.01
N PHE A 35 -17.29 -0.66 -0.94
CA PHE A 35 -17.62 -1.43 -2.14
C PHE A 35 -17.03 -0.77 -3.39
N VAL A 36 -16.09 -1.46 -4.05
CA VAL A 36 -15.33 -0.89 -5.18
C VAL A 36 -15.71 -1.58 -6.49
N ILE A 37 -16.56 -0.92 -7.27
CA ILE A 37 -16.93 -1.34 -8.62
C ILE A 37 -15.98 -0.68 -9.61
N ALA A 38 -15.29 -1.49 -10.40
CA ALA A 38 -14.34 -1.00 -11.40
C ALA A 38 -14.07 -2.08 -12.44
N ARG A 39 -13.64 -1.65 -13.64
CA ARG A 39 -13.24 -2.55 -14.73
C ARG A 39 -11.89 -3.23 -14.40
N ARG A 40 -11.58 -4.33 -15.11
CA ARG A 40 -10.23 -4.93 -15.08
C ARG A 40 -9.19 -3.90 -15.56
N GLY A 41 -7.99 -3.95 -15.00
CA GLY A 41 -6.92 -2.98 -15.30
C GLY A 41 -7.04 -1.63 -14.59
N TRP A 42 -8.15 -1.35 -13.91
CA TRP A 42 -8.32 -0.08 -13.16
C TRP A 42 -7.41 0.07 -11.94
N GLY A 43 -6.70 -0.99 -11.51
CA GLY A 43 -5.80 -0.91 -10.37
C GLY A 43 -6.48 -1.10 -9.01
N LYS A 44 -7.52 -1.96 -8.92
CA LYS A 44 -8.19 -2.30 -7.64
C LYS A 44 -7.22 -2.75 -6.54
N THR A 45 -6.10 -3.37 -6.94
CA THR A 45 -4.99 -3.76 -6.08
C THR A 45 -4.48 -2.59 -5.23
N MET A 46 -4.48 -1.37 -5.75
CA MET A 46 -4.07 -0.17 -5.03
C MET A 46 -4.99 0.13 -3.85
N CYS A 47 -6.30 -0.12 -3.98
CA CYS A 47 -7.27 0.06 -2.90
C CYS A 47 -7.01 -0.91 -1.73
N ILE A 48 -6.38 -2.05 -1.98
CA ILE A 48 -5.97 -3.04 -0.97
C ILE A 48 -4.61 -2.66 -0.37
N ALA A 49 -3.67 -2.19 -1.19
CA ALA A 49 -2.33 -1.81 -0.75
C ALA A 49 -2.33 -0.60 0.19
N ILE A 50 -3.15 0.43 -0.09
CA ILE A 50 -3.24 1.65 0.73
C ILE A 50 -3.49 1.37 2.22
N PRO A 51 -4.55 0.64 2.62
CA PRO A 51 -4.82 0.39 4.03
C PRO A 51 -3.72 -0.46 4.70
N ILE A 52 -3.08 -1.37 3.98
CA ILE A 52 -1.94 -2.14 4.49
C ILE A 52 -0.76 -1.23 4.84
N MET A 53 -0.48 -0.23 3.98
CA MET A 53 0.63 0.70 4.19
C MET A 53 0.34 1.76 5.25
N LEU A 54 -0.93 2.16 5.42
CA LEU A 54 -1.33 3.17 6.41
C LEU A 54 -1.46 2.60 7.82
N SER A 55 -1.73 1.30 7.96
CA SER A 55 -1.95 0.63 9.24
C SER A 55 -0.99 -0.55 9.41
N PRO A 56 0.33 -0.29 9.58
CA PRO A 56 1.35 -1.35 9.67
C PRO A 56 1.20 -2.24 10.92
N ASP A 57 0.42 -1.80 11.91
CA ASP A 57 0.07 -2.50 13.14
C ASP A 57 -1.09 -3.50 12.98
N ARG A 58 -1.69 -3.58 11.78
CA ARG A 58 -2.87 -4.42 11.51
C ARG A 58 -2.58 -5.50 10.48
N VAL A 59 -3.25 -6.64 10.63
CA VAL A 59 -3.23 -7.73 9.64
C VAL A 59 -4.38 -7.52 8.66
N SER A 60 -4.08 -7.57 7.36
CA SER A 60 -5.06 -7.53 6.28
C SER A 60 -5.20 -8.90 5.64
N ILE A 61 -6.44 -9.39 5.53
CA ILE A 61 -6.75 -10.68 4.90
C ILE A 61 -7.47 -10.40 3.58
N THR A 62 -6.84 -10.78 2.47
CA THR A 62 -7.43 -10.66 1.12
C THR A 62 -7.90 -12.02 0.64
N ILE A 63 -9.20 -12.17 0.45
CA ILE A 63 -9.82 -13.39 -0.08
C ILE A 63 -10.07 -13.20 -1.57
N SER A 64 -9.64 -14.16 -2.38
CA SER A 64 -9.92 -14.17 -3.82
C SER A 64 -10.31 -15.58 -4.24
N PRO A 65 -11.34 -15.73 -5.09
CA PRO A 65 -11.85 -17.04 -5.49
C PRO A 65 -10.90 -17.80 -6.44
N LEU A 66 -9.89 -17.13 -7.01
CA LEU A 66 -9.00 -17.72 -8.02
C LEU A 66 -7.53 -17.72 -7.57
N LYS A 67 -6.97 -18.92 -7.36
CA LYS A 67 -5.58 -19.12 -6.92
C LYS A 67 -4.54 -18.51 -7.87
N ARG A 68 -4.75 -18.57 -9.19
CA ARG A 68 -3.85 -17.93 -10.16
C ARG A 68 -3.83 -16.41 -10.03
N LEU A 69 -4.99 -15.80 -9.76
CA LEU A 69 -5.09 -14.36 -9.55
C LEU A 69 -4.43 -13.94 -8.24
N GLN A 70 -4.56 -14.76 -7.19
CA GLN A 70 -3.87 -14.55 -5.92
C GLN A 70 -2.35 -14.53 -6.09
N MET A 71 -1.76 -15.47 -6.83
CA MET A 71 -0.31 -15.51 -7.01
C MET A 71 0.24 -14.26 -7.70
N MET A 72 -0.46 -13.70 -8.69
CA MET A 72 -0.05 -12.44 -9.32
C MET A 72 -0.18 -11.25 -8.35
N GLN A 73 -1.30 -11.17 -7.64
CA GLN A 73 -1.53 -10.10 -6.66
C GLN A 73 -0.52 -10.14 -5.50
N VAL A 74 -0.14 -11.33 -5.04
CA VAL A 74 0.88 -11.50 -3.99
C VAL A 74 2.24 -10.99 -4.48
N GLY A 75 2.64 -11.26 -5.72
CA GLY A 75 3.89 -10.73 -6.27
C GLY A 75 3.92 -9.20 -6.30
N ASP A 76 2.84 -8.59 -6.78
CA ASP A 76 2.71 -7.13 -6.84
C ASP A 76 2.64 -6.49 -5.44
N LEU A 77 1.82 -7.04 -4.54
CA LEU A 77 1.71 -6.55 -3.17
C LEU A 77 3.02 -6.72 -2.42
N THR A 78 3.68 -7.87 -2.53
CA THR A 78 4.96 -8.14 -1.86
C THR A 78 6.04 -7.20 -2.34
N SER A 79 6.08 -6.87 -3.63
CA SER A 79 7.04 -5.91 -4.18
C SER A 79 6.81 -4.49 -3.63
N ILE A 80 5.54 -4.08 -3.50
CA ILE A 80 5.15 -2.79 -2.96
C ILE A 80 5.41 -2.72 -1.44
N THR A 81 5.04 -3.75 -0.68
CA THR A 81 5.24 -3.79 0.78
C THR A 81 6.70 -4.00 1.15
N ALA A 82 7.48 -4.81 0.42
CA ALA A 82 8.91 -4.92 0.62
C ALA A 82 9.60 -3.57 0.39
N SER A 83 9.24 -2.86 -0.69
CA SER A 83 9.75 -1.50 -0.93
C SER A 83 9.41 -0.54 0.22
N PHE A 84 8.25 -0.70 0.85
CA PHE A 84 7.88 0.06 2.05
C PHE A 84 8.76 -0.31 3.26
N THR A 85 8.91 -1.61 3.58
CA THR A 85 9.75 -2.07 4.69
C THR A 85 11.21 -1.64 4.51
N TYR A 86 11.79 -1.76 3.32
CA TYR A 86 13.14 -1.28 3.02
C TYR A 86 13.26 0.25 3.17
N SER A 87 12.24 1.01 2.77
CA SER A 87 12.24 2.47 2.93
C SER A 87 12.14 2.90 4.41
N ILE A 88 11.36 2.18 5.22
CA ILE A 88 11.27 2.38 6.67
C ILE A 88 12.58 1.97 7.37
N LEU A 89 13.18 0.83 7.03
CA LEU A 89 14.47 0.37 7.57
C LEU A 89 15.62 1.33 7.22
N SER A 90 15.65 1.83 5.98
CA SER A 90 16.63 2.84 5.55
C SER A 90 16.48 4.17 6.31
N ARG A 91 15.23 4.56 6.63
CA ARG A 91 14.96 5.73 7.48
C ARG A 91 15.30 5.49 8.96
N TYR A 92 15.15 4.28 9.45
CA TYR A 92 15.54 3.93 10.82
C TYR A 92 17.06 4.01 11.00
N GLN A 93 17.84 3.48 10.04
CA GLN A 93 19.30 3.58 10.09
C GLN A 93 19.84 5.02 9.98
N THR A 94 19.16 5.90 9.24
CA THR A 94 19.56 7.32 9.11
C THR A 94 19.16 8.16 10.32
N SER A 95 18.07 7.81 11.03
CA SER A 95 17.67 8.47 12.28
C SER A 95 18.56 8.07 13.46
N SER A 96 19.06 6.83 13.52
CA SER A 96 19.97 6.38 14.58
C SER A 96 21.36 7.05 14.50
N LYS A 97 21.87 7.34 13.30
CA LYS A 97 23.16 8.04 13.11
C LYS A 97 23.14 9.53 13.45
N LYS A 98 21.97 10.14 13.67
CA LYS A 98 21.83 11.58 13.96
C LYS A 98 21.76 11.91 15.45
N SER A 99 21.67 10.91 16.33
CA SER A 99 21.64 11.09 17.79
C SER A 99 22.97 10.72 18.48
N ALA A 100 24.00 10.36 17.70
CA ALA A 100 25.32 9.96 18.18
C ALA A 100 26.43 10.91 17.65
N SER A 101 26.06 12.11 17.19
CA SER A 101 26.98 13.17 16.79
C SER A 101 26.64 14.48 17.48
#